data_AF-A0A832HK07-F1
#
_entry.id   AF-A0A832HK07-F1
#
_cell.length_a   1.000
_cell.length_b   1.000
_cell.length_c   1.000
_cell.angle_alpha   90.00
_cell.angle_beta   90.00
_cell.angle_gamma   90.00
#
_symmetry.space_group_name_H-M   'P 1'
#
loop_
_entity.id
_entity.type
_entity.pdbx_description
1 polymer ?
#
loop_
_entity_poly.entity_id
_entity_poly.type
_entity_poly.pdbx_seq_one_letter_code
_entity_poly.pdbx_strand_id
1 'polypeptide(L)'
;MPLEPDDVAERAAELFDNGFGCSGSVLQAVAESHGIQSDLIPRIATGFCGGIARTGNVCGALAGTFMALSLFTGRNLPTDPRDENCKLIQQVVRQF
;
A
#
# COMPACT_ATOMS: atom_id res chain seq x y z
N MET A 1 -3.20 -7.60 17.25
CA MET A 1 -4.64 -7.44 16.99
C MET A 1 -4.73 -6.70 15.68
N PRO A 2 -5.38 -7.24 14.64
CA PRO A 2 -5.56 -6.50 13.41
C PRO A 2 -6.33 -5.21 13.70
N LEU A 3 -5.83 -4.09 13.18
CA LEU A 3 -6.50 -2.79 13.25
C LEU A 3 -7.78 -2.84 12.42
N GLU A 4 -8.86 -2.23 12.90
CA GLU A 4 -10.09 -2.07 12.11
C GLU A 4 -9.84 -1.13 10.91
N PRO A 5 -10.66 -1.17 9.85
CA PRO A 5 -10.45 -0.33 8.66
C PRO A 5 -10.30 1.16 8.95
N ASP A 6 -11.07 1.67 9.91
CA ASP A 6 -11.01 3.08 10.33
C ASP A 6 -9.70 3.40 11.07
N ASP A 7 -9.23 2.50 11.93
CA ASP A 7 -7.94 2.61 12.63
C ASP A 7 -6.76 2.62 11.64
N VAL A 8 -6.85 1.84 10.55
CA VAL A 8 -5.84 1.83 9.49
C VAL A 8 -5.80 3.17 8.76
N ALA A 9 -6.96 3.79 8.51
CA ALA A 9 -7.03 5.09 7.86
C ALA A 9 -6.46 6.21 8.75
N GLU A 10 -6.79 6.21 10.04
CA GLU A 10 -6.22 7.14 11.02
C GLU A 10 -4.71 6.96 11.12
N ARG A 11 -4.24 5.71 11.22
CA ARG A 11 -2.80 5.41 11.25
C ARG A 11 -2.06 5.88 9.99
N ALA A 12 -2.67 5.73 8.82
CA ALA A 12 -2.09 6.23 7.57
C ALA A 12 -2.03 7.77 7.55
N ALA A 13 -3.02 8.47 8.11
CA ALA A 13 -2.99 9.92 8.24
C ALA A 13 -1.87 10.37 9.21
N GLU A 14 -1.73 9.72 10.37
CA GLU A 14 -0.64 10.00 11.32
C GLU A 14 0.75 9.82 10.67
N LEU A 15 0.95 8.74 9.92
CA LEU A 15 2.22 8.48 9.24
C LEU A 15 2.52 9.57 8.20
N PHE A 16 1.51 10.02 7.46
CA PHE A 16 1.65 11.09 6.49
C PHE A 16 2.03 12.42 7.15
N ASP A 17 1.37 12.77 8.25
CA ASP A 17 1.65 13.97 9.03
C ASP A 17 3.06 13.95 9.66
N ASN A 18 3.59 12.76 9.94
CA ASN A 18 4.96 12.55 10.40
C ASN A 18 6.02 12.58 9.27
N GLY A 19 5.63 12.94 8.04
CA GLY A 19 6.55 13.17 6.92
C GLY A 19 6.76 11.96 6.00
N PHE A 20 6.03 10.86 6.21
CA PHE A 20 6.01 9.78 5.22
C PHE A 20 5.19 10.17 3.99
N GLY A 21 5.54 9.60 2.83
CA GLY A 21 4.78 9.83 1.61
C GLY A 21 3.40 9.16 1.63
N CYS A 22 2.45 9.64 0.82
CA CYS A 22 1.09 9.07 0.78
C CYS A 22 1.05 7.57 0.45
N SER A 23 1.91 7.10 -0.46
CA SER A 23 2.09 5.68 -0.78
C SER A 23 2.67 4.88 0.38
N GLY A 24 3.70 5.43 1.04
CA GLY A 24 4.37 4.78 2.17
C GLY A 24 3.48 4.70 3.40
N SER A 25 2.70 5.75 3.67
CA SER A 25 1.83 5.85 4.83
C SER A 25 0.72 4.80 4.78
N VAL A 26 0.05 4.64 3.64
CA VAL A 26 -0.98 3.61 3.44
C VAL A 26 -0.37 2.21 3.52
N LEU A 27 0.74 1.97 2.81
CA LEU A 27 1.40 0.66 2.81
C LEU A 27 1.84 0.26 4.22
N GLN A 28 2.42 1.19 4.96
CA GLN A 28 2.91 0.96 6.32
C GLN A 28 1.77 0.76 7.31
N ALA A 29 0.70 1.55 7.26
CA ALA A 29 -0.46 1.36 8.15
C ALA A 29 -1.10 -0.03 7.97
N VAL A 30 -1.29 -0.46 6.73
CA VAL A 30 -1.84 -1.81 6.43
C VAL A 30 -0.85 -2.91 6.81
N ALA A 31 0.46 -2.72 6.60
CA ALA A 31 1.45 -3.70 7.03
C ALA A 31 1.46 -3.84 8.57
N GLU A 32 1.44 -2.72 9.29
CA GLU A 32 1.41 -2.66 10.76
C GLU A 32 0.15 -3.34 11.32
N SER A 33 -1.02 -3.18 10.69
CA SER A 33 -2.24 -3.87 11.11
C SER A 33 -2.12 -5.40 11.02
N HIS A 34 -1.30 -5.91 10.11
CA HIS A 34 -1.01 -7.34 9.99
C HIS A 34 0.26 -7.78 10.72
N GLY A 35 0.83 -6.93 11.58
CA GLY A 35 2.03 -7.24 12.36
C GLY A 35 3.32 -7.31 11.52
N ILE A 36 3.32 -6.72 10.33
CA ILE A 36 4.48 -6.64 9.45
C ILE A 36 5.19 -5.31 9.69
N GLN A 37 6.43 -5.38 10.16
CA GLN A 37 7.33 -4.23 10.28
C GLN A 37 8.59 -4.50 9.46
N SER A 38 8.92 -3.58 8.54
CA SER A 38 10.08 -3.72 7.68
C SER A 38 10.55 -2.36 7.17
N ASP A 39 11.84 -2.08 7.32
CA ASP A 39 12.47 -0.87 6.77
C ASP A 39 12.39 -0.80 5.24
N LEU A 40 12.09 -1.92 4.58
CA LEU A 40 11.89 -1.95 3.13
C LEU A 40 10.61 -1.22 2.72
N ILE A 41 9.55 -1.25 3.54
CA ILE A 41 8.24 -0.67 3.20
C ILE A 41 8.33 0.83 2.86
N PRO A 42 8.85 1.71 3.75
CA PRO A 42 8.95 3.12 3.41
C PRO A 42 9.93 3.36 2.25
N ARG A 43 11.01 2.56 2.15
CA ARG A 43 12.02 2.68 1.09
C ARG A 43 11.47 2.39 -0.29
N ILE A 44 10.74 1.28 -0.48
CA ILE A 44 10.18 0.90 -1.78
C ILE A 44 9.02 1.81 -2.20
N ALA A 45 8.24 2.31 -1.24
CA ALA A 45 7.08 3.15 -1.52
C ALA A 45 7.43 4.60 -1.87
N THR A 46 8.63 5.09 -1.52
CA THR A 46 9.03 6.50 -1.63
C THR A 46 8.81 7.08 -3.04
N GLY A 47 9.21 6.36 -4.09
CA GLY A 47 9.08 6.83 -5.48
C GLY A 47 7.63 6.96 -5.98
N PHE A 48 6.69 6.32 -5.30
CA PHE A 48 5.25 6.37 -5.61
C PHE A 48 4.55 7.52 -4.88
N CYS A 49 5.23 8.27 -4.01
CA CYS A 49 4.65 9.43 -3.35
C CYS A 49 4.50 10.60 -4.32
N GLY A 50 3.50 11.45 -4.06
CA GLY A 50 3.03 12.43 -5.03
C GLY A 50 2.48 11.77 -6.29
N GLY A 51 2.42 10.40 -6.28
CA GLY A 51 1.89 9.33 -7.13
C GLY A 51 2.83 8.48 -8.05
N ILE A 52 4.03 8.88 -8.42
CA ILE A 52 4.15 9.69 -9.64
C ILE A 52 5.46 10.48 -9.61
N ALA A 53 6.13 10.53 -8.45
CA ALA A 53 7.27 11.40 -8.21
C ALA A 53 6.98 12.86 -8.60
N ARG A 54 5.77 13.33 -8.29
CA ARG A 54 5.26 14.70 -8.57
C ARG A 54 5.04 15.07 -10.05
N THR A 55 4.94 14.10 -10.97
CA THR A 55 4.55 14.23 -12.39
C THR A 55 3.04 14.25 -12.74
N GLY A 56 2.09 14.21 -11.80
CA GLY A 56 0.62 14.18 -12.05
C GLY A 56 -0.06 12.90 -12.62
N ASN A 57 0.61 11.74 -12.66
CA ASN A 57 0.07 10.41 -13.08
C ASN A 57 -0.84 9.65 -12.04
N VAL A 58 -0.54 8.39 -11.64
CA VAL A 58 -1.31 7.52 -10.69
C VAL A 58 -1.30 7.94 -9.21
N CYS A 59 -2.44 8.01 -8.51
CA CYS A 59 -2.50 8.35 -7.07
C CYS A 59 -1.56 7.49 -6.19
N GLY A 60 -0.74 8.16 -5.35
CA GLY A 60 0.26 7.48 -4.52
C GLY A 60 -0.33 6.64 -3.40
N ALA A 61 -1.38 7.14 -2.73
CA ALA A 61 -2.10 6.37 -1.71
C ALA A 61 -2.69 5.08 -2.31
N LEU A 62 -3.27 5.17 -3.51
CA LEU A 62 -3.82 4.03 -4.22
C LEU A 62 -2.73 3.02 -4.64
N ALA A 63 -1.58 3.50 -5.10
CA ALA A 63 -0.41 2.65 -5.35
C ALA A 63 0.09 1.97 -4.06
N GLY A 64 0.04 2.67 -2.92
CA GLY A 64 0.29 2.13 -1.57
C GLY A 64 -0.64 0.96 -1.25
N THR A 65 -1.95 1.11 -1.49
CA THR A 65 -2.94 0.03 -1.33
C THR A 65 -2.62 -1.19 -2.19
N PHE A 66 -2.22 -0.99 -3.45
CA PHE A 66 -1.85 -2.10 -4.34
C PHE A 66 -0.63 -2.87 -3.82
N MET A 67 0.38 -2.15 -3.33
CA MET A 67 1.54 -2.77 -2.68
C MET A 67 1.11 -3.56 -1.45
N ALA A 68 0.22 -3.00 -0.62
CA ALA A 68 -0.25 -3.65 0.60
C ALA A 68 -1.01 -4.94 0.30
N LEU A 69 -1.96 -4.92 -0.64
CA LEU A 69 -2.64 -6.13 -1.10
C LEU A 69 -1.67 -7.18 -1.65
N SER A 70 -0.64 -6.73 -2.35
CA SER A 70 0.39 -7.61 -2.92
C SER A 70 1.33 -8.20 -1.89
N LEU A 71 1.45 -7.63 -0.68
CA LEU A 71 2.16 -8.28 0.42
C LEU A 71 1.49 -9.59 0.83
N PHE A 72 0.17 -9.68 0.74
CA PHE A 72 -0.60 -10.85 1.19
C PHE A 72 -0.95 -11.81 0.05
N THR A 73 -1.14 -11.28 -1.17
CA THR A 73 -1.68 -12.05 -2.30
C THR A 73 -0.72 -12.14 -3.48
N GLY A 74 0.44 -11.49 -3.38
CA GLY A 74 1.48 -11.54 -4.40
C GLY A 74 2.13 -12.91 -4.54
N ARG A 75 3.01 -13.02 -5.52
CA ARG A 75 3.75 -14.25 -5.86
C ARG A 75 5.17 -14.23 -5.33
N ASN A 76 5.71 -15.39 -4.99
CA ASN A 76 7.11 -15.56 -4.60
C ASN A 76 7.94 -16.12 -5.76
N LEU A 77 7.36 -16.99 -6.59
CA LEU A 77 8.00 -17.63 -7.73
C LEU A 77 7.37 -17.18 -9.06
N PRO A 78 8.08 -17.33 -10.20
CA PRO A 78 7.52 -17.07 -11.53
C PRO A 78 6.30 -17.92 -11.89
N THR A 79 6.19 -19.10 -11.30
CA THR A 79 5.13 -20.08 -11.60
C THR A 79 3.88 -19.89 -10.74
N ASP A 80 3.93 -19.08 -9.68
CA ASP A 80 2.78 -18.87 -8.82
C ASP A 80 1.70 -18.05 -9.56
N PRO A 81 0.41 -18.35 -9.34
CA PRO A 81 -0.68 -17.65 -9.99
C PRO A 81 -0.68 -16.17 -9.60
N ARG A 82 -0.89 -15.27 -10.59
CA ARG A 82 -1.02 -13.83 -10.37
C ARG A 82 -2.44 -13.30 -10.47
N ASP A 83 -3.36 -14.12 -10.98
CA ASP A 83 -4.70 -13.68 -11.37
C ASP A 83 -5.56 -13.27 -10.18
N GLU A 84 -5.40 -13.92 -9.03
CA GLU A 84 -6.13 -13.59 -7.82
C GLU A 84 -5.75 -12.20 -7.28
N ASN A 85 -4.45 -11.93 -7.13
CA ASN A 85 -3.95 -10.59 -6.81
C ASN A 85 -4.44 -9.54 -7.81
N CYS A 86 -4.36 -9.83 -9.11
CA CYS A 86 -4.82 -8.90 -10.15
C CYS A 86 -6.32 -8.63 -10.05
N LYS A 87 -7.15 -9.64 -9.74
CA LYS A 87 -8.59 -9.46 -9.55
C LYS A 87 -8.90 -8.57 -8.35
N LEU A 88 -8.21 -8.76 -7.22
CA LEU A 88 -8.38 -7.93 -6.03
C LEU A 88 -7.98 -6.48 -6.29
N ILE A 89 -6.84 -6.25 -6.95
CA ILE A 89 -6.41 -4.90 -7.35
C ILE A 89 -7.43 -4.27 -8.31
N GLN A 90 -7.94 -5.01 -9.29
CA GLN A 90 -8.96 -4.51 -10.21
C GLN A 90 -10.27 -4.14 -9.50
N GLN A 91 -10.65 -4.86 -8.45
CA GLN A 91 -11.81 -4.50 -7.64
C GLN A 91 -11.61 -3.17 -6.93
N VAL A 92 -10.43 -2.95 -6.34
CA VAL A 92 -10.09 -1.67 -5.71
C VAL A 92 -10.06 -0.55 -6.75
N VAL A 93 -9.41 -0.75 -7.90
CA VAL A 93 -9.37 0.26 -8.98
C VAL A 93 -10.77 0.70 -9.40
N ARG A 94 -11.76 -0.20 -9.44
CA ARG A 94 -13.14 0.15 -9.84
C ARG A 94 -13.89 1.00 -8.82
N GLN A 95 -13.36 1.15 -7.60
CA GLN A 95 -13.99 1.94 -6.54
C GLN A 95 -13.52 3.41 -6.55
N PHE A 96 -12.52 3.75 -7.36
CA PHE A 96 -11.91 5.08 -7.47
C PHE A 96 -11.88 5.57 -8.93
#